data_AF-A0A6B8RS53-F1
#
_entry.id   AF-A0A6B8RS53-F1
#
_cell.length_a   1.000
_cell.length_b   1.000
_cell.length_c   1.000
_cell.angle_alpha   90.00
_cell.angle_beta   90.00
_cell.angle_gamma   90.00
#
_symmetry.space_group_name_H-M   'P 1'
#
loop_
_entity.id
_entity.type
_entity.pdbx_description
1 polymer ?
#
loop_
_entity_poly.entity_id
_entity_poly.type
_entity_poly.pdbx_seq_one_letter_code
_entity_poly.pdbx_strand_id
1 'polypeptide(L)'
;MSECDILGGHYPLKKIKYCCRNLKKGSKIVYNTIKAEFPDIKQKEKDCLGCCKLCSKQCFVMIGKSEITAASPDLLYGRLKHLIG
;
A
#
# COMPACT_ATOMS: atom_id res chain seq x y z
N MET A 1 -4.70 9.18 -31.58
CA MET A 1 -4.14 10.51 -31.27
C MET A 1 -5.34 11.40 -31.07
N SER A 2 -5.66 11.99 -29.94
CA SER A 2 -5.08 12.11 -28.60
C SER A 2 -6.21 12.68 -27.71
N GLU A 3 -6.10 12.57 -26.38
CA GLU A 3 -6.79 13.44 -25.39
C GLU A 3 -8.28 13.16 -25.04
N CYS A 4 -8.47 12.38 -23.96
CA CYS A 4 -9.52 12.44 -22.93
C CYS A 4 -8.90 11.64 -21.75
N ASP A 5 -8.74 12.08 -20.50
CA ASP A 5 -9.49 12.98 -19.68
C ASP A 5 -8.57 13.67 -18.66
N ILE A 6 -8.80 14.97 -18.49
CA ILE A 6 -8.47 15.75 -17.30
C ILE A 6 -8.98 14.97 -16.07
N LEU A 7 -8.09 14.52 -15.17
CA LEU A 7 -8.50 13.93 -13.90
C LEU A 7 -8.94 15.03 -12.92
N GLY A 8 -9.98 15.77 -13.29
CA GLY A 8 -10.90 16.42 -12.37
C GLY A 8 -11.84 15.35 -11.83
N GLY A 9 -11.43 14.68 -10.76
CA GLY A 9 -12.23 13.65 -10.09
C GLY A 9 -11.67 13.37 -8.70
N HIS A 10 -12.19 14.10 -7.71
CA HIS A 10 -12.23 13.78 -6.28
C HIS A 10 -11.51 12.47 -5.91
N TYR A 11 -10.27 12.53 -5.39
CA TYR A 11 -9.45 11.41 -4.94
C TYR A 11 -10.22 10.47 -3.98
N PRO A 12 -10.87 9.38 -4.43
CA PRO A 12 -11.68 8.60 -3.52
C PRO A 12 -10.82 7.45 -3.00
N LEU A 13 -10.36 7.61 -1.76
CA LEU A 13 -10.24 6.53 -0.79
C LEU A 13 -9.19 5.44 -1.10
N LYS A 14 -7.94 5.85 -0.89
CA LYS A 14 -6.86 5.11 -0.19
C LYS A 14 -6.88 3.58 -0.36
N LYS A 15 -6.87 3.08 -1.61
CA LYS A 15 -6.78 1.64 -1.83
C LYS A 15 -5.34 1.16 -1.69
N ILE A 16 -5.04 0.43 -0.62
CA ILE A 16 -3.71 -0.10 -0.35
C ILE A 16 -3.62 -1.53 -0.88
N LYS A 17 -2.63 -1.79 -1.74
CA LYS A 17 -2.34 -3.11 -2.29
C LYS A 17 -1.08 -3.67 -1.64
N TYR A 18 -1.18 -4.86 -1.09
CA TYR A 18 -0.09 -5.56 -0.41
C TYR A 18 0.43 -6.71 -1.27
N CYS A 19 1.73 -6.92 -1.26
CA CYS A 19 2.36 -8.11 -1.82
C CYS A 19 2.22 -9.28 -0.82
N CYS A 20 1.75 -10.45 -1.26
CA CYS A 20 1.55 -11.62 -0.40
C CYS A 20 2.84 -12.03 0.36
N ARG A 21 4.01 -11.85 -0.27
CA ARG A 21 5.32 -12.12 0.35
C ARG A 21 5.66 -11.16 1.50
N ASN A 22 5.30 -9.89 1.39
CA ASN A 22 5.52 -8.92 2.47
C ASN A 22 4.59 -9.18 3.65
N LEU A 23 3.35 -9.56 3.38
CA LEU A 23 2.41 -9.96 4.44
C LEU A 23 2.96 -11.17 5.22
N LYS A 24 3.49 -12.19 4.53
CA LYS A 24 4.15 -13.33 5.17
C LYS A 24 5.42 -12.95 5.96
N LYS A 25 6.12 -11.87 5.58
CA LYS A 25 7.36 -11.41 6.25
C LYS A 25 7.15 -10.50 7.47
N GLY A 26 5.92 -10.08 7.76
CA GLY A 26 5.63 -9.25 8.94
C GLY A 26 4.72 -8.06 8.66
N SER A 27 4.47 -7.71 7.40
CA SER A 27 3.53 -6.62 7.06
C SER A 27 2.06 -6.97 7.35
N LYS A 28 1.76 -8.19 7.79
CA LYS A 28 0.41 -8.61 8.23
C LYS A 28 -0.07 -7.83 9.46
N ILE A 29 0.83 -7.49 10.38
CA ILE A 29 0.50 -6.66 11.54
C ILE A 29 0.05 -5.28 11.04
N VAL A 30 0.82 -4.67 10.14
CA VAL A 30 0.49 -3.38 9.51
C VAL A 30 -0.88 -3.40 8.83
N TYR A 31 -1.19 -4.45 8.08
CA TYR A 31 -2.49 -4.62 7.43
C TYR A 31 -3.65 -4.64 8.45
N ASN A 32 -3.51 -5.44 9.51
CA ASN A 32 -4.52 -5.53 10.56
C ASN A 32 -4.69 -4.21 11.31
N THR A 33 -3.59 -3.54 11.67
CA THR A 33 -3.64 -2.25 12.38
C THR A 33 -4.32 -1.17 11.54
N ILE A 34 -3.96 -1.04 10.25
CA ILE A 34 -4.63 -0.09 9.37
C ILE A 34 -6.11 -0.44 9.19
N LYS A 35 -6.46 -1.73 9.16
CA LYS A 35 -7.86 -2.17 9.04
C LYS A 35 -8.67 -1.80 10.27
N ALA A 36 -8.06 -1.88 11.46
CA ALA A 36 -8.67 -1.54 12.72
C ALA A 36 -8.79 -0.03 12.92
N GLU A 37 -7.73 0.73 12.64
CA GLU A 37 -7.73 2.19 12.83
C GLU A 37 -8.48 2.94 11.71
N PHE A 38 -8.43 2.42 10.48
CA PHE A 38 -9.02 3.06 9.31
C PHE A 38 -9.88 2.06 8.51
N PRO A 39 -11.06 1.67 9.03
CA PRO A 39 -11.94 0.71 8.35
C PRO A 39 -12.47 1.21 7.00
N ASP A 40 -12.45 2.53 6.79
CA ASP A 40 -12.86 3.18 5.54
C ASP A 40 -11.85 2.93 4.38
N ILE A 41 -10.64 2.48 4.71
CA ILE A 41 -9.56 2.23 3.76
C ILE A 41 -9.67 0.84 3.15
N LYS A 42 -9.86 0.80 1.83
CA LYS A 42 -9.88 -0.45 1.07
C LYS A 42 -8.48 -1.06 0.99
N GLN A 43 -8.24 -2.13 1.73
CA GLN A 43 -7.02 -2.92 1.61
C GLN A 43 -7.24 -4.15 0.73
N LYS A 44 -6.27 -4.49 -0.13
CA LYS A 44 -6.35 -5.67 -1.00
C LYS A 44 -4.99 -6.38 -1.05
N GLU A 45 -4.99 -7.70 -0.87
CA GLU A 45 -3.81 -8.51 -1.14
C GLU A 45 -3.69 -8.80 -2.65
N LYS A 46 -2.45 -8.81 -3.15
CA LYS A 46 -2.09 -9.20 -4.51
C LYS A 46 -0.88 -10.13 -4.47
N ASP A 47 -0.82 -11.06 -5.44
CA ASP A 47 0.16 -12.16 -5.47
C ASP A 47 1.64 -11.70 -5.60
N CYS A 48 2.12 -11.29 -6.79
CA CYS A 48 3.36 -10.49 -6.92
C CYS A 48 2.98 -9.17 -7.59
N LEU A 49 3.50 -8.07 -7.03
CA LEU A 49 3.43 -6.75 -7.65
C LEU A 49 4.48 -6.58 -8.78
N GLY A 50 5.02 -7.68 -9.31
CA GLY A 50 6.12 -7.67 -10.30
C GLY A 50 7.49 -7.29 -9.73
N CYS A 51 7.54 -6.66 -8.55
CA CYS A 51 8.77 -6.25 -7.85
C CYS A 51 9.40 -7.40 -7.04
N CYS A 52 9.50 -8.56 -7.67
CA CYS A 52 10.05 -9.77 -7.08
C CYS A 52 11.60 -9.56 -6.91
N LYS A 53 12.07 -9.43 -5.65
CA LYS A 53 13.42 -9.10 -5.09
C LYS A 53 13.39 -7.91 -4.10
N LEU A 54 12.48 -6.95 -4.31
CA LEU A 54 12.26 -5.83 -3.38
C LEU A 54 11.62 -6.33 -2.09
N CYS A 55 10.60 -7.19 -2.18
CA CYS A 55 9.97 -7.86 -1.03
C CYS A 55 10.94 -8.71 -0.19
N SER A 56 12.07 -9.11 -0.76
CA SER A 56 13.09 -9.84 0.01
C SER A 56 13.98 -8.92 0.83
N LYS A 57 14.22 -7.69 0.35
CA LYS A 57 15.12 -6.69 0.96
C LYS A 57 14.40 -5.67 1.84
N GLN A 58 13.16 -5.32 1.52
CA GLN A 58 12.40 -4.25 2.16
C GLN A 58 10.89 -4.46 2.06
N CYS A 59 10.16 -3.85 2.98
CA CYS A 59 8.70 -3.83 2.99
C CYS A 59 8.18 -2.74 2.06
N PHE A 60 7.12 -3.02 1.31
CA PHE A 60 6.51 -2.06 0.41
C PHE A 60 5.03 -2.37 0.14
N VAL A 61 4.29 -1.32 -0.20
CA VAL A 61 2.87 -1.34 -0.55
C VAL A 61 2.58 -0.33 -1.66
N MET A 62 1.48 -0.55 -2.38
CA MET A 62 1.02 0.36 -3.43
C MET A 62 -0.26 1.04 -2.99
N ILE A 63 -0.27 2.37 -2.89
CA ILE A 63 -1.46 3.16 -2.61
C ILE A 63 -1.91 3.82 -3.91
N GLY A 64 -2.98 3.32 -4.51
CA GLY A 64 -3.43 3.80 -5.82
C GLY A 64 -2.36 3.59 -6.91
N LYS A 65 -1.67 4.68 -7.28
CA LYS A 65 -0.56 4.73 -8.24
C LYS A 65 0.82 4.98 -7.59
N SER A 66 0.86 5.23 -6.28
CA SER A 66 2.09 5.55 -5.55
C SER A 66 2.66 4.31 -4.88
N GLU A 67 3.98 4.11 -5.01
CA GLU A 67 4.72 3.06 -4.31
C GLU A 67 5.31 3.61 -3.00
N ILE A 68 5.02 2.94 -1.90
CA ILE A 68 5.57 3.26 -0.58
C ILE A 68 6.46 2.11 -0.14
N THR A 69 7.74 2.38 0.09
CA THR A 69 8.75 1.42 0.55
C THR A 69 9.28 1.81 1.93
N ALA A 70 9.70 0.82 2.71
CA ALA A 70 10.27 0.98 4.05
C ALA A 70 11.17 -0.19 4.40
N ALA A 71 12.22 0.06 5.18
CA ALA A 71 13.15 -0.98 5.63
C ALA A 71 12.52 -1.97 6.63
N SER A 72 11.45 -1.57 7.34
CA SER A 72 10.82 -2.35 8.40
C SER A 72 9.30 -2.16 8.40
N PRO A 73 8.52 -3.13 8.92
CA PRO A 73 7.06 -3.04 8.99
C PRO A 73 6.58 -1.85 9.85
N ASP A 74 7.24 -1.52 10.95
CA ASP A 74 6.91 -0.36 11.80
C ASP A 74 7.06 0.96 11.05
N LEU A 75 8.18 1.13 10.33
CA LEU A 75 8.42 2.31 9.49
C LEU A 75 7.38 2.40 8.36
N LEU A 76 7.00 1.25 7.78
CA LEU A 76 5.95 1.18 6.76
C LEU A 76 4.62 1.67 7.33
N TYR A 77 4.25 1.22 8.53
CA TYR A 77 3.03 1.66 9.21
C TYR A 77 3.05 3.16 9.51
N GLY A 78 4.16 3.70 10.02
CA GLY A 78 4.30 5.14 10.25
C GLY A 78 4.13 5.96 8.97
N ARG A 79 4.74 5.52 7.87
CA ARG A 79 4.57 6.13 6.54
C ARG A 79 3.12 6.06 6.05
N LEU A 80 2.48 4.91 6.19
CA LEU A 80 1.08 4.72 5.84
C LEU A 80 0.19 5.66 6.66
N LYS A 81 0.39 5.73 7.98
CA LYS A 81 -0.37 6.58 8.88
C LYS A 81 -0.23 8.06 8.51
N HIS A 82 0.97 8.52 8.13
CA HIS A 82 1.17 9.91 7.68
C HIS A 82 0.52 10.24 6.33
N LEU A 83 0.36 9.25 5.45
CA LEU A 83 -0.33 9.43 4.16
C LEU A 83 -1.86 9.32 4.29
N ILE A 84 -2.31 8.65 5.33
CA ILE A 84 -3.71 8.37 5.63
C ILE A 84 -4.30 9.41 6.59
N GLY A 85 -3.54 9.88 7.56
CA GLY A 85 -3.95 10.88 8.54
C GLY A 85 -3.78 12.28 8.01
#